data_AF-A0A968C1T6-F1
#
_entry.id   AF-A0A968C1T6-F1
#
_cell.length_a   1.000
_cell.length_b   1.000
_cell.length_c   1.000
_cell.angle_alpha   90.00
_cell.angle_beta   90.00
_cell.angle_gamma   90.00
#
_symmetry.space_group_name_H-M   'P 1'
#
loop_
_entity.id
_entity.type
_entity.pdbx_description
1 polymer ?
#
loop_
_entity_poly.entity_id
_entity_poly.type
_entity_poly.pdbx_seq_one_letter_code
_entity_poly.pdbx_strand_id
1 'polypeptide(L)' 'MLTILRFPSIVGPTVNTRMTRFLAEPWAPSLLGFDPMMQIIHEEDVVSALVHAVRHGLSGAYNVAAEG' A
#
# COMPACT_ATOMS: atom_id res chain seq x y z
N MET A 1 16.55 -16.76 7.96
CA MET A 1 16.65 -15.42 7.34
C MET A 1 15.24 -14.83 7.32
N LEU A 2 15.05 -13.58 7.76
CA LEU A 2 13.73 -12.96 7.89
C LEU A 2 13.64 -11.72 6.99
N THR A 3 12.54 -11.60 6.26
CA THR A 3 12.25 -10.45 5.39
C THR A 3 10.97 -9.79 5.89
N ILE A 4 11.01 -8.48 6.09
CA ILE A 4 9.86 -7.68 6.50
C ILE A 4 9.62 -6.63 5.41
N LEU A 5 8.48 -6.71 4.74
CA LEU A 5 8.04 -5.70 3.78
C LEU A 5 6.98 -4.82 4.42
N ARG A 6 7.19 -3.51 4.39
CA ARG A 6 6.28 -2.50 4.92
C ARG A 6 5.64 -1.76 3.76
N PHE A 7 4.32 -1.89 3.65
CA PHE A 7 3.53 -1.28 2.59
C PHE A 7 2.68 -0.13 3.16
N PRO A 8 2.45 0.94 2.38
CA PRO A 8 1.44 1.93 2.68
C PRO A 8 0.02 1.37 2.41
N SER A 9 -1.00 2.23 2.31
CA SER A 9 -2.37 1.78 2.06
C SER A 9 -2.48 1.07 0.70
N ILE A 10 -2.83 -0.21 0.72
CA ILE A 10 -2.99 -1.01 -0.50
C ILE A 10 -4.34 -0.67 -1.13
N VAL A 11 -4.32 -0.37 -2.42
CA VAL A 11 -5.49 -0.01 -3.23
C VAL A 11 -5.54 -0.91 -4.47
N GLY A 12 -6.74 -1.37 -4.81
CA GLY A 12 -6.94 -2.23 -5.96
C GLY A 12 -8.38 -2.76 -6.02
N PRO A 13 -8.78 -3.34 -7.16
CA PRO A 13 -10.14 -3.82 -7.37
C PRO A 13 -10.48 -5.06 -6.53
N THR A 14 -9.48 -5.83 -6.07
CA THR A 14 -9.71 -7.07 -5.33
C THR A 14 -9.46 -6.93 -3.82
N VAL A 15 -8.76 -5.88 -3.40
CA VAL A 15 -8.49 -5.60 -1.97
C VAL A 15 -9.57 -4.73 -1.31
N ASN A 16 -10.11 -5.21 -0.17
CA ASN A 16 -11.00 -4.45 0.69
C ASN A 16 -10.21 -3.86 1.86
N THR A 17 -9.68 -2.64 1.68
CA THR A 17 -8.98 -1.87 2.70
C THR A 17 -9.84 -0.68 3.14
N ARG A 18 -9.46 -0.03 4.25
CA ARG A 18 -10.12 1.23 4.65
C ARG A 18 -10.01 2.31 3.57
N MET A 19 -8.90 2.32 2.83
CA MET A 19 -8.68 3.26 1.74
C MET A 19 -9.55 2.95 0.53
N THR A 20 -9.67 1.69 0.10
CA THR A 20 -10.53 1.35 -1.04
C THR A 20 -12.00 1.64 -0.74
N ARG A 21 -12.47 1.42 0.49
CA ARG A 21 -13.82 1.81 0.90
C ARG A 21 -14.02 3.33 0.92
N PHE A 22 -13.04 4.08 1.45
CA PHE A 22 -13.09 5.53 1.46
C PHE A 22 -13.18 6.11 0.03
N LEU A 23 -12.39 5.57 -0.90
CA LEU A 23 -12.39 6.00 -2.31
C LEU A 23 -13.65 5.56 -3.08
N ALA A 24 -14.34 4.50 -2.65
CA ALA A 24 -15.57 4.03 -3.26
C ALA A 24 -16.82 4.78 -2.77
N GLU A 25 -16.70 5.54 -1.67
CA GLU A 25 -17.80 6.28 -1.08
C GLU A 25 -18.10 7.55 -1.91
N PRO A 26 -19.37 7.91 -2.16
CA PRO A 26 -19.73 9.11 -2.93
C PRO A 26 -19.30 10.43 -2.29
N TRP A 27 -18.96 10.42 -1.00
CA TRP A 27 -18.55 11.57 -0.21
C TRP A 27 -17.24 11.25 0.51
N ALA A 28 -16.27 12.16 0.40
CA ALA A 28 -14.94 12.02 1.01
C ALA A 28 -14.81 12.98 2.21
N PRO A 29 -15.14 12.57 3.45
CA PRO A 29 -15.03 13.44 4.60
C PRO A 29 -13.58 13.79 4.91
N SER A 30 -13.29 15.09 5.03
CA SER A 30 -12.02 15.60 5.54
C SER A 30 -12.18 16.07 6.99
N LEU A 31 -11.15 15.85 7.81
CA LEU A 31 -11.17 16.26 9.22
C LEU A 31 -10.92 17.77 9.30
N LEU A 32 -11.95 18.58 9.55
CA LEU A 32 -11.86 20.05 9.66
C LEU A 32 -11.17 20.71 8.43
N GLY A 33 -11.35 20.16 7.23
CA GLY A 33 -10.68 20.65 6.02
C GLY A 33 -9.22 20.23 5.87
N PHE A 34 -8.69 19.37 6.74
CA PHE A 34 -7.37 18.78 6.59
C PHE A 34 -7.35 17.73 5.49
N ASP A 35 -6.52 17.96 4.47
CA ASP A 35 -6.26 17.03 3.36
C ASP A 35 -4.83 16.48 3.46
N PRO A 36 -4.62 15.31 4.10
CA PRO A 36 -3.30 14.74 4.26
C PRO A 36 -2.76 14.17 2.95
N MET A 37 -1.45 14.32 2.74
CA MET A 37 -0.77 13.59 1.68
C MET A 37 -0.85 12.08 1.95
N MET A 38 -1.47 11.34 1.04
CA MET A 38 -1.67 9.90 1.16
C MET A 38 -0.70 9.15 0.26
N GLN A 39 0.03 8.18 0.83
CA GLN A 39 0.75 7.19 0.04
C GLN A 39 -0.13 5.96 -0.18
N ILE A 40 -0.27 5.58 -1.44
CA ILE A 40 -0.99 4.38 -1.87
C ILE A 40 -0.06 3.48 -2.67
N ILE A 41 -0.34 2.18 -2.66
CA ILE A 41 0.35 1.21 -3.50
C ILE A 41 -0.67 0.27 -4.14
N HIS A 42 -0.46 -0.11 -5.39
CA HIS A 42 -1.37 -1.02 -6.08
C HIS A 42 -1.21 -2.46 -5.55
N GLU A 43 -2.29 -3.23 -5.51
CA GLU A 43 -2.26 -4.63 -5.06
C GLU A 43 -1.28 -5.51 -5.85
N GLU A 44 -1.16 -5.28 -7.17
CA GLU A 44 -0.22 -6.03 -8.03
C GLU A 44 1.24 -5.70 -7.74
N ASP A 45 1.55 -4.47 -7.34
CA ASP A 45 2.91 -4.06 -6.99
C ASP A 45 3.36 -4.71 -5.67
N VAL A 46 2.43 -4.86 -4.72
CA VAL A 46 2.66 -5.58 -3.47
C VAL A 46 3.00 -7.05 -3.75
N VAL A 47 2.23 -7.70 -4.63
CA VAL A 47 2.50 -9.09 -5.05
C VAL A 47 3.86 -9.20 -5.73
N SER A 48 4.16 -8.27 -6.64
CA SER A 48 5.44 -8.22 -7.35
C SER A 48 6.62 -8.04 -6.39
N ALA A 49 6.51 -7.17 -5.39
CA ALA A 49 7.53 -6.97 -4.37
C ALA A 49 7.75 -8.21 -3.50
N LEU A 50 6.68 -8.92 -3.14
CA LEU A 50 6.76 -10.18 -2.40
C LEU A 50 7.48 -11.26 -3.22
N VAL A 51 7.09 -11.44 -4.48
CA VAL A 51 7.73 -12.38 -5.41
C VAL A 51 9.22 -12.04 -5.59
N HIS A 52 9.54 -10.75 -5.74
CA HIS A 52 10.91 -10.28 -5.84
C HIS A 52 11.73 -10.63 -4.60
N ALA A 53 11.21 -10.36 -3.40
CA ALA A 53 11.90 -10.64 -2.14
C ALA A 53 12.19 -12.13 -1.95
N VAL A 54 11.22 -12.99 -2.30
CA VAL A 54 11.38 -14.45 -2.22
C VAL A 54 12.41 -14.95 -3.23
N ARG A 55 12.33 -14.50 -4.50
CA ARG A 55 13.22 -14.96 -5.57
C ARG A 55 14.68 -14.59 -5.34
N HIS A 56 14.93 -13.44 -4.72
CA HIS A 56 16.29 -12.94 -4.48
C HIS A 56 16.82 -13.25 -3.08
N GLY A 57 16.02 -13.92 -2.23
CA GLY A 57 16.41 -14.18 -0.85
C GLY A 57 16.81 -12.90 -0.11
N LEU A 58 15.97 -11.88 -0.15
CA LEU A 58 16.25 -10.63 0.57
C LEU A 58 16.13 -10.84 2.07
N SER A 59 16.94 -10.14 2.86
CA SER A 59 16.91 -10.24 4.33
C SER A 59 16.94 -8.85 4.95
N GLY A 60 16.11 -8.64 5.97
CA GLY A 60 15.97 -7.34 6.63
C GLY A 60 14.59 -6.72 6.42
N ALA A 61 14.48 -5.43 6.73
CA ALA A 61 13.23 -4.68 6.64
C ALA A 61 13.29 -3.65 5.51
N TYR A 62 12.29 -3.65 4.64
CA TYR A 62 12.20 -2.80 3.46
C TYR A 62 10.86 -2.07 3.44
N ASN A 63 10.90 -0.77 3.14
CA ASN A 63 9.71 -0.01 2.81
C ASN A 63 9.48 -0.11 1.30
N VAL A 64 8.27 -0.50 0.90
CA VAL A 64 7.89 -0.60 -0.51
C VAL A 64 6.74 0.37 -0.75
N ALA A 65 7.02 1.44 -1.49
CA ALA A 65 6.07 2.50 -1.82
C ALA A 65 6.43 3.09 -3.19
N ALA A 66 5.46 3.74 -3.84
CA ALA A 66 5.72 4.54 -5.04
C ALA A 66 6.58 5.78 -4.69
N GLU A 67 7.32 6.30 -5.69
CA GLU A 67 7.91 7.62 -5.59
C GLU A 67 6.79 8.66 -5.43
N GLY A 68 6.97 9.59 -4.48
CA GLY A 68 5.96 10.55 -4.05
C GLY A 68 5.74 11.68 -5.04
#